data_AF-A0A353ETC7-F1
#
_entry.id   AF-A0A353ETC7-F1
#
_cell.length_a   1.000
_cell.length_b   1.000
_cell.length_c   1.000
_cell.angle_alpha   90.00
_cell.angle_beta   90.00
_cell.angle_gamma   90.00
#
_symmetry.space_group_name_H-M   'P 1'
#
loop_
_entity.id
_entity.type
_entity.pdbx_description
1 polymer ?
#
loop_
_entity_poly.entity_id
_entity_poly.type
_entity_poly.pdbx_seq_one_letter_code
_entity_poly.pdbx_strand_id
1 'polypeptide(L)'
;MIQHGTMTLIDKATMDELEGWAQWCICEDAELGLRILNLGKQAIYLDHAMGHGLVPDTYEAYAKQRFRWAYGAMRILRYHWKSLMGKTGKLNRSQRYQFIKGWLPWIGDALHMVFTFTAIAWTIVLLIDPLHTDFPNAIFIYPALALVALRILGTFWTYAARVKIGKVRTLLAMISGGSLTHKIAKAVFQGLFTNSKPFYRTPKMASSKPVLKNLTTVLEEIGLAVLLIVCAVVIMIVFGAVNDEAVLWTVALIIQGFPYYTAIIAAIVSGFAKQAEDVPTVSKTQDGLVSTSGNVGG
;
A
#
# COMPACT_ATOMS: atom_id res chain seq x y z
N MET A 1 -9.89 -15.45 -2.72
CA MET A 1 -8.51 -15.01 -2.52
C MET A 1 -8.01 -14.37 -3.81
N ILE A 2 -7.20 -13.31 -3.71
CA ILE A 2 -6.53 -12.70 -4.87
C ILE A 2 -5.23 -13.46 -5.11
N GLN A 3 -4.97 -13.85 -6.36
CA GLN A 3 -3.74 -14.56 -6.73
C GLN A 3 -2.52 -13.65 -6.59
N HIS A 4 -1.39 -14.22 -6.17
CA HIS A 4 -0.10 -13.54 -6.11
C HIS A 4 0.85 -14.16 -7.15
N GLY A 5 1.81 -13.40 -7.65
CA GLY A 5 2.67 -13.79 -8.77
C GLY A 5 3.76 -14.82 -8.47
N THR A 6 3.86 -15.32 -7.24
CA THR A 6 4.87 -16.31 -6.83
C THR A 6 4.24 -17.44 -6.03
N MET A 7 4.89 -18.61 -6.01
CA MET A 7 4.45 -19.79 -5.23
C MET A 7 3.00 -20.19 -5.54
N THR A 8 2.61 -20.13 -6.81
CA THR A 8 1.28 -20.49 -7.29
C THR A 8 1.40 -21.60 -8.34
N LEU A 9 0.50 -22.57 -8.27
CA LEU A 9 0.31 -23.59 -9.30
C LEU A 9 -1.01 -23.33 -10.00
N ILE A 10 -0.98 -23.36 -11.33
CA ILE A 10 -2.16 -23.13 -12.17
C ILE A 10 -2.26 -24.30 -13.14
N ASP A 11 -3.46 -24.84 -13.27
CA ASP A 11 -3.75 -25.88 -14.24
C ASP A 11 -3.47 -25.40 -15.67
N LYS A 12 -2.76 -26.22 -16.44
CA LYS A 12 -2.33 -25.86 -17.81
C LYS A 12 -3.53 -25.64 -18.72
N ALA A 13 -4.54 -26.50 -18.67
CA ALA A 13 -5.71 -26.38 -19.54
C ALA A 13 -6.45 -25.05 -19.28
N THR A 14 -6.52 -24.63 -18.01
CA THR A 14 -7.09 -23.33 -17.62
C THR A 14 -6.25 -22.16 -18.14
N MET A 15 -4.91 -22.27 -18.16
CA MET A 15 -4.04 -21.24 -18.77
C MET A 15 -4.24 -21.13 -20.27
N ASP A 16 -4.36 -22.26 -20.96
CA ASP A 16 -4.58 -22.31 -22.41
C ASP A 16 -5.96 -21.73 -22.77
N GLU A 17 -7.02 -22.07 -22.00
CA GLU A 17 -8.37 -21.51 -22.14
C GLU A 17 -8.41 -19.98 -21.95
N LEU A 18 -7.53 -19.45 -21.10
CA LEU A 18 -7.41 -18.02 -20.80
C LEU A 18 -6.43 -17.28 -21.70
N GLU A 19 -5.83 -17.94 -22.70
CA GLU A 19 -4.81 -17.37 -23.59
C GLU A 19 -3.61 -16.79 -22.81
N GLY A 20 -3.31 -17.37 -21.63
CA GLY A 20 -2.19 -16.98 -20.79
C GLY A 20 -2.38 -15.66 -20.01
N TRP A 21 -1.28 -14.93 -19.83
CA TRP A 21 -1.19 -13.75 -18.95
C TRP A 21 -1.66 -12.47 -19.66
N ALA A 22 -2.31 -11.59 -18.89
CA ALA A 22 -2.70 -10.28 -19.41
C ALA A 22 -1.48 -9.37 -19.63
N GLN A 23 -1.12 -9.13 -20.89
CA GLN A 23 0.01 -8.26 -21.26
C GLN A 23 -0.26 -6.77 -21.01
N TRP A 24 -1.52 -6.39 -20.86
CA TRP A 24 -1.91 -5.00 -20.63
C TRP A 24 -1.74 -4.58 -19.18
N CYS A 25 -1.66 -5.49 -18.20
CA CYS A 25 -1.65 -5.18 -16.76
C CYS A 25 -0.26 -5.39 -16.15
N ILE A 26 0.12 -4.56 -15.18
CA ILE A 26 1.36 -4.70 -14.38
C ILE A 26 1.19 -5.71 -13.23
N CYS A 27 -0.05 -5.98 -12.85
CA CYS A 27 -0.43 -7.01 -11.88
C CYS A 27 -1.14 -8.13 -12.63
N GLU A 28 -0.43 -8.72 -13.59
CA GLU A 28 -0.91 -9.81 -14.42
C GLU A 28 -1.36 -11.02 -13.59
N ASP A 29 -0.78 -11.20 -12.40
CA ASP A 29 -1.13 -12.19 -11.40
C ASP A 29 -2.53 -11.98 -10.81
N ALA A 30 -2.79 -10.83 -10.21
CA ALA A 30 -4.09 -10.52 -9.65
C ALA A 30 -5.19 -10.51 -10.74
N GLU A 31 -4.84 -10.10 -11.95
CA GLU A 31 -5.73 -10.11 -13.13
C GLU A 31 -6.09 -11.53 -13.56
N LEU A 32 -5.08 -12.40 -13.72
CA LEU A 32 -5.29 -13.80 -14.09
C LEU A 32 -6.15 -14.52 -13.05
N GLY A 33 -5.86 -14.31 -11.77
CA GLY A 33 -6.66 -14.86 -10.68
C GLY A 33 -8.13 -14.45 -10.75
N LEU A 34 -8.43 -13.19 -11.12
CA LEU A 34 -9.80 -12.74 -11.34
C LEU A 34 -10.45 -13.49 -12.51
N ARG A 35 -9.76 -13.63 -13.65
CA ARG A 35 -10.29 -14.34 -14.82
C ARG A 35 -10.54 -15.82 -14.55
N ILE A 36 -9.64 -16.52 -13.85
CA ILE A 36 -9.82 -17.91 -13.42
C ILE A 36 -11.11 -18.05 -12.60
N LEU A 37 -11.30 -17.19 -11.58
CA LEU A 37 -12.51 -17.22 -10.78
C LEU A 37 -13.76 -16.86 -11.59
N ASN A 38 -13.61 -15.98 -12.58
CA ASN A 38 -14.70 -15.57 -13.47
C ASN A 38 -15.10 -16.65 -14.49
N LEU A 39 -14.24 -17.65 -14.74
CA LEU A 39 -14.59 -18.90 -15.44
C LEU A 39 -15.40 -19.86 -14.57
N GLY A 40 -15.50 -19.60 -13.26
CA GLY A 40 -16.16 -20.47 -12.28
C GLY A 40 -15.24 -21.53 -11.68
N LYS A 41 -13.93 -21.45 -11.93
CA LYS A 41 -12.92 -22.33 -11.31
C LYS A 41 -12.72 -21.94 -9.85
N GLN A 42 -12.14 -22.85 -9.08
CA GLN A 42 -11.83 -22.64 -7.67
C GLN A 42 -10.36 -22.31 -7.46
N ALA A 43 -10.06 -21.53 -6.43
CA ALA A 43 -8.72 -21.23 -5.97
C ALA A 43 -8.58 -21.68 -4.51
N ILE A 44 -7.54 -22.44 -4.21
CA ILE A 44 -7.24 -22.97 -2.88
C ILE A 44 -5.97 -22.30 -2.37
N TYR A 45 -5.98 -21.91 -1.09
CA TYR A 45 -4.81 -21.38 -0.39
C TYR A 45 -4.30 -22.42 0.58
N LEU A 46 -3.00 -22.71 0.50
CA LEU A 46 -2.30 -23.52 1.47
C LEU A 46 -1.53 -22.59 2.39
N ASP A 47 -1.87 -22.59 3.68
CA ASP A 47 -1.21 -21.77 4.70
C ASP A 47 0.09 -22.44 5.17
N HIS A 48 0.97 -22.73 4.21
CA HIS A 48 2.27 -23.37 4.45
C HIS A 48 3.35 -22.68 3.61
N ALA A 49 4.45 -22.30 4.25
CA ALA A 49 5.55 -21.61 3.59
C ALA A 49 6.36 -22.61 2.74
N MET A 50 6.15 -22.56 1.42
CA MET A 50 6.89 -23.39 0.45
C MET A 50 8.17 -22.72 -0.07
N GLY A 51 8.48 -21.49 0.36
CA GLY A 51 9.68 -20.77 -0.02
C GLY A 51 9.82 -19.44 0.69
N HIS A 52 10.98 -18.79 0.49
CA HIS A 52 11.30 -17.50 1.11
C HIS A 52 11.63 -16.46 0.03
N GLY A 53 10.97 -15.30 0.10
CA GLY A 53 11.19 -14.17 -0.80
C GLY A 53 12.06 -13.10 -0.15
N LEU A 54 12.76 -12.33 -0.99
CA LEU A 54 13.46 -11.11 -0.54
C LEU A 54 12.49 -9.93 -0.53
N VAL A 55 12.57 -9.13 0.53
CA VAL A 55 11.86 -7.85 0.63
C VAL A 55 12.72 -6.71 0.09
N PRO A 56 12.15 -5.56 -0.30
CA PRO A 56 12.93 -4.43 -0.77
C PRO A 56 13.87 -3.88 0.32
N ASP A 57 15.13 -3.65 -0.03
CA ASP A 57 16.17 -3.18 0.91
C ASP A 57 16.11 -1.68 1.19
N THR A 58 15.45 -0.91 0.33
CA THR A 58 15.36 0.56 0.44
C THR A 58 13.91 1.04 0.46
N TYR A 59 13.66 2.16 1.11
CA TYR A 59 12.33 2.78 1.13
C TYR A 59 11.83 3.13 -0.28
N GLU A 60 12.70 3.64 -1.16
CA GLU A 60 12.33 3.93 -2.55
C GLU A 60 11.86 2.68 -3.29
N ALA A 61 12.56 1.56 -3.12
CA ALA A 61 12.22 0.27 -3.72
C ALA A 61 10.89 -0.27 -3.17
N TYR A 62 10.67 -0.14 -1.86
CA TYR A 62 9.43 -0.51 -1.19
C TYR A 62 8.24 0.31 -1.70
N ALA A 63 8.39 1.64 -1.75
CA ALA A 63 7.37 2.54 -2.25
C ALA A 63 7.02 2.28 -3.72
N LYS A 64 8.03 2.05 -4.59
CA LYS A 64 7.80 1.70 -6.00
C LYS A 64 7.07 0.37 -6.15
N GLN A 65 7.38 -0.64 -5.34
CA GLN A 65 6.68 -1.93 -5.39
C GLN A 65 5.19 -1.75 -5.04
N ARG A 66 4.91 -1.07 -3.92
CA ARG A 66 3.53 -0.85 -3.47
C ARG A 66 2.74 0.07 -4.39
N PHE A 67 3.40 1.06 -5.00
CA PHE A 67 2.84 1.87 -6.07
C PHE A 67 2.36 1.00 -7.23
N ARG A 68 3.18 0.05 -7.71
CA ARG A 68 2.80 -0.83 -8.83
C ARG A 68 1.57 -1.68 -8.50
N TRP A 69 1.48 -2.21 -7.29
CA TRP A 69 0.33 -3.00 -6.86
C TRP A 69 -0.97 -2.20 -6.84
N ALA A 70 -0.95 -1.01 -6.24
CA ALA A 70 -2.13 -0.14 -6.20
C ALA A 70 -2.54 0.34 -7.60
N TYR A 71 -1.56 0.70 -8.43
CA TYR A 71 -1.81 1.08 -9.83
C TYR A 71 -2.45 -0.05 -10.64
N GLY A 72 -1.84 -1.25 -10.61
CA GLY A 72 -2.34 -2.40 -11.35
C GLY A 72 -3.74 -2.82 -10.91
N ALA A 73 -4.01 -2.80 -9.61
CA ALA A 73 -5.34 -3.11 -9.10
C ALA A 73 -6.43 -2.13 -9.51
N MET A 74 -6.14 -0.82 -9.55
CA MET A 74 -7.12 0.14 -10.07
C MET A 74 -7.40 -0.07 -11.56
N ARG A 75 -6.39 -0.50 -12.33
CA ARG A 75 -6.59 -0.88 -13.74
C ARG A 75 -7.44 -2.13 -13.88
N ILE A 76 -7.21 -3.15 -13.05
CA ILE A 76 -8.05 -4.37 -13.00
C ILE A 76 -9.48 -4.00 -12.61
N LEU A 77 -9.65 -3.17 -11.58
CA LEU A 77 -10.95 -2.67 -11.14
C LEU A 77 -11.73 -1.98 -12.27
N ARG A 78 -11.06 -1.08 -13.00
CA ARG A 78 -11.66 -0.37 -14.14
C ARG A 78 -12.01 -1.31 -15.29
N TYR A 79 -11.08 -2.18 -15.68
CA TYR A 79 -11.27 -3.09 -16.81
C TYR A 79 -12.36 -4.14 -16.53
N HIS A 80 -12.36 -4.73 -15.33
CA HIS A 80 -13.30 -5.78 -14.91
C HIS A 80 -14.49 -5.23 -14.10
N TRP A 81 -14.77 -3.92 -14.15
CA TRP A 81 -15.85 -3.27 -13.38
C TRP A 81 -17.20 -3.96 -13.54
N LYS A 82 -17.60 -4.33 -14.77
CA LYS A 82 -18.87 -5.01 -15.04
C LYS A 82 -18.93 -6.38 -14.33
N SER A 83 -17.83 -7.12 -14.31
CA SER A 83 -17.73 -8.42 -13.63
C SER A 83 -17.78 -8.27 -12.11
N LEU A 84 -17.06 -7.28 -11.59
CA LEU A 84 -17.02 -6.98 -10.15
C LEU A 84 -18.36 -6.47 -9.62
N MET A 85 -19.13 -5.73 -10.42
CA MET A 85 -20.53 -5.38 -10.12
C MET A 85 -21.51 -6.53 -10.30
N GLY A 86 -21.10 -7.62 -10.96
CA GLY A 86 -21.97 -8.74 -11.27
C GLY A 86 -22.90 -8.57 -12.47
N LYS A 87 -22.59 -7.62 -13.34
CA LYS A 87 -23.31 -7.40 -14.60
C LYS A 87 -22.89 -8.41 -15.68
N THR A 88 -21.72 -9.04 -15.52
CA THR A 88 -21.15 -10.02 -16.45
C THR A 88 -20.37 -11.09 -15.69
N GLY A 89 -20.15 -12.25 -16.31
CA GLY A 89 -19.26 -13.29 -15.77
C GLY A 89 -19.86 -14.15 -14.65
N LYS A 90 -19.06 -15.05 -14.09
CA LYS A 90 -19.49 -16.08 -13.12
C LYS A 90 -18.98 -15.84 -11.69
N LEU A 91 -18.34 -14.69 -11.42
CA LEU A 91 -17.92 -14.35 -10.06
C LEU A 91 -19.12 -14.36 -9.10
N ASN A 92 -19.01 -15.04 -7.97
CA ASN A 92 -20.04 -15.04 -6.93
C ASN A 92 -19.94 -13.78 -6.04
N ARG A 93 -20.99 -13.51 -5.24
CA ARG A 93 -21.05 -12.30 -4.38
C ARG A 93 -19.88 -12.22 -3.40
N SER A 94 -19.47 -13.35 -2.82
CA SER A 94 -18.35 -13.41 -1.86
C SER A 94 -17.00 -13.08 -2.53
N GLN A 95 -16.74 -13.63 -3.72
CA GLN A 95 -15.53 -13.34 -4.50
C GLN A 95 -15.46 -11.86 -4.88
N ARG A 96 -16.55 -11.28 -5.37
CA ARG A 96 -16.63 -9.84 -5.69
C ARG A 96 -16.30 -8.99 -4.47
N TYR A 97 -16.90 -9.32 -3.32
CA TYR A 97 -16.63 -8.63 -2.06
C TYR A 97 -15.16 -8.74 -1.65
N GLN A 98 -14.51 -9.91 -1.81
CA GLN A 98 -13.10 -10.07 -1.46
C GLN A 98 -12.17 -9.20 -2.31
N PHE A 99 -12.43 -9.07 -3.62
CA PHE A 99 -11.65 -8.16 -4.48
C PHE A 99 -11.83 -6.70 -4.05
N ILE A 100 -13.09 -6.25 -3.92
CA ILE A 100 -13.40 -4.86 -3.57
C ILE A 100 -12.84 -4.53 -2.18
N LYS A 101 -13.08 -5.38 -1.19
CA LYS A 101 -12.55 -5.22 0.17
C LYS A 101 -11.02 -5.18 0.19
N GLY A 102 -10.35 -6.01 -0.61
CA GLY A 102 -8.89 -6.05 -0.68
C GLY A 102 -8.26 -4.76 -1.22
N TRP A 103 -8.97 -4.05 -2.09
CA TRP A 103 -8.48 -2.80 -2.69
C TRP A 103 -9.02 -1.53 -2.01
N LEU A 104 -10.05 -1.64 -1.18
CA LEU A 104 -10.63 -0.52 -0.44
C LEU A 104 -9.61 0.27 0.40
N PRO A 105 -8.61 -0.35 1.07
CA PRO A 105 -7.57 0.40 1.77
C PRO A 105 -6.80 1.37 0.87
N TRP A 106 -6.50 0.99 -0.37
CA TRP A 106 -5.81 1.87 -1.32
C TRP A 106 -6.68 3.05 -1.75
N ILE A 107 -7.99 2.82 -1.95
CA ILE A 107 -8.96 3.90 -2.20
C ILE A 107 -9.01 4.84 -0.97
N GLY A 108 -8.95 4.28 0.25
CA GLY A 108 -8.85 5.06 1.48
C GLY A 108 -7.63 5.97 1.51
N ASP A 109 -6.47 5.51 1.07
CA ASP A 109 -5.26 6.34 0.97
C ASP A 109 -5.43 7.47 -0.09
N ALA A 110 -6.14 7.20 -1.18
CA ALA A 110 -6.48 8.23 -2.18
C ALA A 110 -7.44 9.29 -1.61
N LEU A 111 -8.48 8.87 -0.87
CA LEU A 111 -9.40 9.78 -0.18
C LEU A 111 -8.68 10.61 0.89
N HIS A 112 -7.74 10.03 1.62
CA HIS A 112 -6.90 10.78 2.56
C HIS A 112 -6.18 11.93 1.85
N MET A 113 -5.61 11.70 0.66
CA MET A 113 -4.94 12.76 -0.11
C MET A 113 -5.93 13.87 -0.52
N VAL A 114 -7.15 13.52 -0.93
CA VAL A 114 -8.20 14.53 -1.23
C VAL A 114 -8.52 15.36 0.01
N PHE A 115 -8.78 14.72 1.15
CA PHE A 115 -9.07 15.43 2.39
C PHE A 115 -7.91 16.32 2.85
N THR A 116 -6.66 15.91 2.63
CA THR A 116 -5.50 16.77 2.90
C THR A 116 -5.56 18.06 2.08
N PHE A 117 -5.75 17.96 0.76
CA PHE A 117 -5.80 19.16 -0.10
C PHE A 117 -7.02 20.04 0.21
N THR A 118 -8.18 19.43 0.47
CA THR A 118 -9.39 20.16 0.87
C THR A 118 -9.20 20.86 2.21
N ALA A 119 -8.56 20.23 3.20
CA ALA A 119 -8.30 20.83 4.50
C ALA A 119 -7.35 22.03 4.40
N ILE A 120 -6.31 21.93 3.57
CA ILE A 120 -5.40 23.05 3.30
C ILE A 120 -6.16 24.19 2.61
N ALA A 121 -6.93 23.89 1.56
CA ALA A 121 -7.72 24.90 0.86
C ALA A 121 -8.74 25.58 1.78
N TRP A 122 -9.45 24.82 2.60
CA TRP A 122 -10.40 25.36 3.57
C TRP A 122 -9.72 26.24 4.62
N THR A 123 -8.53 25.84 5.07
CA THR A 123 -7.71 26.67 5.98
C THR A 123 -7.33 28.00 5.34
N ILE A 124 -7.00 28.01 4.05
CA ILE A 124 -6.70 29.26 3.34
C ILE A 124 -7.94 30.16 3.26
N VAL A 125 -9.13 29.60 2.99
CA VAL A 125 -10.39 30.37 2.94
C VAL A 125 -10.71 30.98 4.31
N LEU A 126 -10.56 30.21 5.40
CA LEU A 126 -10.71 30.69 6.78
C LEU A 126 -9.80 31.88 7.10
N LEU A 127 -8.60 31.92 6.52
CA LEU A 127 -7.65 33.01 6.73
C LEU A 127 -7.93 34.24 5.86
N ILE A 128 -8.54 34.06 4.68
CA ILE A 128 -8.87 35.15 3.76
C ILE A 128 -10.16 35.86 4.19
N ASP A 129 -11.19 35.11 4.60
CA ASP A 129 -12.49 35.64 4.97
C ASP A 129 -13.00 35.06 6.30
N PRO A 130 -12.37 35.44 7.43
CA PRO A 130 -12.69 34.89 8.75
C PRO A 130 -14.05 35.33 9.31
N LEU A 131 -14.67 36.37 8.75
CA LEU A 131 -15.96 36.89 9.25
C LEU A 131 -17.17 36.17 8.64
N HIS A 132 -16.99 35.53 7.47
CA HIS A 132 -18.08 34.82 6.77
C HIS A 132 -17.80 33.33 6.58
N THR A 133 -16.64 32.83 7.03
CA THR A 133 -16.27 31.42 6.93
C THR A 133 -16.12 30.82 8.32
N ASP A 134 -16.91 29.79 8.59
CA ASP A 134 -16.83 29.03 9.84
C ASP A 134 -15.93 27.80 9.73
N PHE A 135 -15.40 27.39 10.89
CA PHE A 135 -14.70 26.12 11.00
C PHE A 135 -15.64 24.95 10.71
N PRO A 136 -15.14 23.81 10.20
CA PRO A 136 -15.98 22.65 10.01
C PRO A 136 -16.56 22.19 11.34
N ASN A 137 -17.88 22.05 11.39
CA ASN A 137 -18.58 21.63 12.60
C ASN A 137 -18.01 20.31 13.15
N ALA A 138 -17.89 20.24 14.47
CA ALA A 138 -17.32 19.10 15.18
C ALA A 138 -17.97 17.74 14.82
N ILE A 139 -19.25 17.73 14.41
CA ILE A 139 -19.96 16.52 13.95
C ILE A 139 -19.28 15.84 12.75
N PHE A 140 -18.54 16.58 11.93
CA PHE A 140 -17.80 16.02 10.79
C PHE A 140 -16.38 15.60 11.16
N ILE A 141 -15.79 16.22 12.19
CA ILE A 141 -14.41 15.95 12.63
C ILE A 141 -14.35 14.71 13.54
N TYR A 142 -15.24 14.60 14.53
CA TYR A 142 -15.19 13.48 15.49
C TYR A 142 -15.30 12.10 14.84
N PRO A 143 -16.20 11.84 13.87
CA PRO A 143 -16.24 10.54 13.20
C PRO A 143 -14.95 10.24 12.43
N ALA A 144 -14.33 11.24 11.79
CA ALA A 144 -13.05 11.06 11.10
C ALA A 144 -11.93 10.66 12.08
N LEU A 145 -11.85 11.35 13.22
CA LEU A 145 -10.90 11.02 14.29
C LEU A 145 -11.14 9.63 14.87
N ALA A 146 -12.41 9.25 15.07
CA ALA A 146 -12.79 7.92 15.52
C ALA A 146 -12.37 6.83 14.53
N LEU A 147 -12.55 7.06 13.22
CA LEU A 147 -12.09 6.12 12.18
C LEU A 147 -10.57 5.95 12.16
N VAL A 148 -9.81 7.03 12.39
CA VAL A 148 -8.35 6.96 12.53
C VAL A 148 -7.96 6.14 13.77
N ALA A 149 -8.60 6.39 14.91
CA ALA A 149 -8.37 5.64 16.14
C ALA A 149 -8.71 4.14 15.95
N LEU A 150 -9.85 3.83 15.34
CA LEU A 150 -10.25 2.45 15.03
C LEU A 150 -9.29 1.77 14.07
N ARG A 151 -8.75 2.48 13.07
CA ARG A 151 -7.71 1.95 12.17
C ARG A 151 -6.44 1.60 12.95
N ILE A 152 -6.00 2.48 13.86
CA ILE A 152 -4.81 2.26 14.70
C ILE A 152 -5.03 1.04 15.61
N LEU A 153 -6.10 1.04 16.39
CA LEU A 153 -6.45 -0.03 17.32
C LEU A 153 -6.66 -1.38 16.61
N GLY A 154 -7.38 -1.37 15.49
CA GLY A 154 -7.62 -2.55 14.68
C GLY A 154 -6.33 -3.13 14.09
N THR A 155 -5.37 -2.28 13.71
CA THR A 155 -4.06 -2.73 13.22
C THR A 155 -3.26 -3.38 14.35
N PHE A 156 -3.20 -2.76 15.53
CA PHE A 156 -2.58 -3.36 16.71
C PHE A 156 -3.19 -4.72 17.06
N TRP A 157 -4.52 -4.80 17.10
CA TRP A 157 -5.22 -6.04 17.40
C TRP A 157 -4.94 -7.14 16.37
N THR A 158 -4.99 -6.80 15.08
CA THR A 158 -4.71 -7.76 13.99
C THR A 158 -3.28 -8.29 14.07
N TYR A 159 -2.29 -7.42 14.31
CA TYR A 159 -0.89 -7.84 14.44
C TYR A 159 -0.66 -8.70 15.69
N ALA A 160 -1.28 -8.35 16.82
CA ALA A 160 -1.20 -9.15 18.04
C ALA A 160 -1.83 -10.54 17.86
N ALA A 161 -2.97 -10.63 17.17
CA ALA A 161 -3.70 -11.88 16.98
C ALA A 161 -3.09 -12.79 15.90
N ARG A 162 -2.60 -12.22 14.80
CA ARG A 162 -2.22 -12.98 13.59
C ARG A 162 -0.72 -13.06 13.31
N VAL A 163 0.06 -12.04 13.68
CA VAL A 163 1.47 -11.93 13.27
C VAL A 163 2.43 -12.16 14.45
N LYS A 164 2.06 -11.75 15.67
CA LYS A 164 2.78 -12.00 16.92
C LYS A 164 4.23 -11.49 16.96
N ILE A 165 4.50 -10.33 16.34
CA ILE A 165 5.85 -9.72 16.27
C ILE A 165 6.17 -8.74 17.42
N GLY A 166 5.29 -8.59 18.40
CA GLY A 166 5.46 -7.67 19.53
C GLY A 166 5.08 -6.21 19.21
N LYS A 167 4.94 -5.39 20.27
CA LYS A 167 4.38 -4.03 20.18
C LYS A 167 5.27 -3.07 19.38
N VAL A 168 6.58 -3.09 19.62
CA VAL A 168 7.54 -2.20 18.94
C VAL A 168 7.57 -2.47 17.44
N ARG A 169 7.68 -3.74 17.02
CA ARG A 169 7.67 -4.08 15.59
C ARG A 169 6.32 -3.81 14.93
N THR A 170 5.22 -3.92 15.68
CA THR A 170 3.89 -3.52 15.19
C THR A 170 3.84 -2.01 14.92
N LEU A 171 4.36 -1.18 15.84
CA LEU A 171 4.45 0.26 15.63
C LEU A 171 5.32 0.60 14.42
N LEU A 172 6.48 -0.04 14.27
CA LEU A 172 7.34 0.14 13.10
C LEU A 172 6.66 -0.30 11.78
N ALA A 173 5.87 -1.38 11.82
CA ALA A 173 5.08 -1.81 10.68
C ALA A 173 3.98 -0.80 10.33
N MET A 174 3.37 -0.16 11.32
CA MET A 174 2.39 0.91 11.12
C MET A 174 3.02 2.17 10.53
N ILE A 175 4.21 2.57 11.01
CA ILE A 175 4.98 3.69 10.43
C ILE A 175 5.34 3.36 8.98
N SER A 176 5.85 2.16 8.72
CA SER A 176 6.17 1.70 7.36
C SER A 176 4.93 1.65 6.47
N GLY A 177 3.77 1.22 6.97
CA GLY A 177 2.51 1.25 6.23
C GLY A 177 2.03 2.68 5.93
N GLY A 178 2.01 3.54 6.96
CA GLY A 178 1.57 4.93 6.85
C GLY A 178 2.43 5.76 5.89
N SER A 179 3.74 5.48 5.86
CA SER A 179 4.72 6.14 4.99
C SER A 179 4.42 6.03 3.49
N LEU A 180 3.57 5.08 3.09
CA LEU A 180 3.24 4.83 1.69
C LEU A 180 1.98 5.55 1.21
N THR A 181 1.18 6.11 2.12
CA THR A 181 -0.16 6.64 1.84
C THR A 181 -0.17 7.58 0.64
N HIS A 182 0.75 8.57 0.59
CA HIS A 182 0.83 9.53 -0.52
C HIS A 182 1.20 8.87 -1.86
N LYS A 183 2.17 7.95 -1.86
CA LYS A 183 2.58 7.24 -3.07
C LYS A 183 1.47 6.32 -3.58
N ILE A 184 0.77 5.62 -2.69
CA ILE A 184 -0.39 4.77 -3.02
C ILE A 184 -1.54 5.63 -3.56
N ALA A 185 -1.84 6.77 -2.94
CA ALA A 185 -2.86 7.70 -3.41
C ALA A 185 -2.60 8.12 -4.86
N LYS A 186 -1.37 8.55 -5.18
CA LYS A 186 -0.97 8.86 -6.55
C LYS A 186 -1.12 7.67 -7.49
N ALA A 187 -0.77 6.46 -7.04
CA ALA A 187 -0.94 5.23 -7.81
C ALA A 187 -2.41 4.96 -8.14
N VAL A 188 -3.32 5.21 -7.19
CA VAL A 188 -4.76 5.01 -7.38
C VAL A 188 -5.30 5.97 -8.43
N PHE A 189 -5.06 7.29 -8.28
CA PHE A 189 -5.50 8.27 -9.27
C PHE A 189 -4.93 7.96 -10.66
N GLN A 190 -3.63 7.64 -10.74
CA GLN A 190 -3.02 7.30 -12.02
C GLN A 190 -3.57 5.99 -12.59
N GLY A 191 -3.83 4.97 -11.77
CA GLY A 191 -4.37 3.69 -12.22
C GLY A 191 -5.82 3.79 -12.73
N LEU A 192 -6.60 4.74 -12.18
CA LEU A 192 -7.96 5.00 -12.65
C LEU A 192 -7.97 5.80 -13.96
N PHE A 193 -7.07 6.78 -14.13
CA PHE A 193 -7.12 7.74 -15.24
C PHE A 193 -6.12 7.49 -16.38
N THR A 194 -5.09 6.66 -16.20
CA THR A 194 -4.06 6.41 -17.23
C THR A 194 -4.10 4.97 -17.78
N ASN A 195 -3.63 4.79 -19.01
CA ASN A 195 -3.72 3.52 -19.72
C ASN A 195 -2.46 2.66 -19.66
N SER A 196 -1.27 3.23 -19.45
CA SER A 196 -0.03 2.45 -19.35
C SER A 196 1.04 3.15 -18.53
N LYS A 197 1.85 2.33 -17.84
CA LYS A 197 3.13 2.73 -17.25
C LYS A 197 4.16 1.63 -17.48
N PRO A 198 5.42 1.97 -17.76
CA PRO A 198 6.48 0.97 -17.85
C PRO A 198 6.72 0.31 -16.49
N PHE A 199 7.05 -0.98 -16.51
CA PHE A 199 7.42 -1.73 -15.32
C PHE A 199 8.83 -1.34 -14.88
N TYR A 200 8.95 -0.66 -13.75
CA TYR A 200 10.24 -0.41 -13.12
C TYR A 200 10.65 -1.62 -12.28
N ARG A 201 11.78 -2.24 -12.61
CA ARG A 201 12.35 -3.35 -11.82
C ARG A 201 12.74 -2.85 -10.43
N THR A 202 12.27 -3.53 -9.40
CA THR A 202 12.72 -3.29 -8.03
C THR A 202 14.15 -3.84 -7.90
N PRO A 203 15.15 -3.00 -7.57
CA PRO A 203 16.50 -3.48 -7.31
C PRO A 203 16.49 -4.46 -6.13
N LYS A 204 17.20 -5.57 -6.26
CA LYS A 204 17.43 -6.53 -5.16
C LYS A 204 18.88 -6.36 -4.70
N MET A 205 19.13 -6.35 -3.39
CA MET A 205 20.45 -6.12 -2.80
C MET A 205 21.01 -4.74 -3.17
N ALA A 206 20.16 -3.72 -3.20
CA ALA A 206 20.61 -2.36 -3.47
C ALA A 206 21.18 -1.72 -2.21
N SER A 207 22.34 -1.08 -2.34
CA SER A 207 22.89 -0.25 -1.28
C SER A 207 21.96 0.91 -0.97
N SER A 208 21.78 1.20 0.32
CA SER A 208 21.04 2.39 0.71
C SER A 208 21.80 3.65 0.29
N LYS A 209 21.05 4.64 -0.21
CA LYS A 209 21.60 5.96 -0.53
C LYS A 209 21.79 6.76 0.76
N PRO A 210 22.73 7.73 0.80
CA PRO A 210 22.86 8.66 1.92
C PRO A 210 21.53 9.35 2.24
N VAL A 211 21.31 9.68 3.52
CA VAL A 211 20.05 10.26 4.04
C VAL A 211 19.56 11.43 3.18
N LEU A 212 20.44 12.38 2.84
CA LEU A 212 20.07 13.55 2.04
C LEU A 212 19.50 13.17 0.67
N LYS A 213 20.05 12.12 0.05
CA LYS A 213 19.58 11.60 -1.23
C LYS A 213 18.27 10.83 -1.08
N ASN A 214 18.01 10.18 0.06
CA ASN A 214 16.70 9.55 0.34
C ASN A 214 15.59 10.57 0.57
N LEU A 215 15.88 11.73 1.18
CA LEU A 215 14.88 12.79 1.35
C LEU A 215 14.36 13.34 0.03
N THR A 216 15.17 13.31 -1.04
CA THR A 216 14.70 13.68 -2.38
C THR A 216 13.55 12.80 -2.89
N THR A 217 13.39 11.59 -2.36
CA THR A 217 12.31 10.67 -2.74
C THR A 217 10.96 11.02 -2.09
N VAL A 218 10.97 11.87 -1.06
CA VAL A 218 9.80 12.25 -0.25
C VAL A 218 9.57 13.77 -0.20
N LEU A 219 10.06 14.52 -1.20
CA LEU A 219 9.93 16.00 -1.22
C LEU A 219 8.47 16.48 -1.20
N GLU A 220 7.58 15.79 -1.92
CA GLU A 220 6.15 16.13 -1.91
C GLU A 220 5.55 15.93 -0.51
N GLU A 221 5.90 14.84 0.16
CA GLU A 221 5.48 14.54 1.52
C GLU A 221 6.06 15.55 2.53
N ILE A 222 7.32 15.97 2.37
CA ILE A 222 7.93 17.05 3.17
C ILE A 222 7.14 18.35 2.99
N GLY A 223 6.85 18.75 1.75
CA GLY A 223 6.10 19.96 1.45
C GLY A 223 4.71 19.95 2.08
N LEU A 224 3.98 18.84 1.96
CA LEU A 224 2.65 18.68 2.56
C LEU A 224 2.69 18.65 4.09
N ALA A 225 3.68 17.98 4.69
CA ALA A 225 3.89 17.97 6.14
C ALA A 225 4.13 19.39 6.68
N VAL A 226 5.03 20.14 6.04
CA VAL A 226 5.32 21.53 6.43
C VAL A 226 4.09 22.41 6.27
N LEU A 227 3.39 22.30 5.15
CA LEU A 227 2.21 23.11 4.89
C LEU A 227 1.09 22.84 5.91
N LEU A 228 0.82 21.59 6.26
CA LEU A 228 -0.16 21.23 7.30
C LEU A 228 0.23 21.77 8.68
N ILE A 229 1.51 21.68 9.06
CA ILE A 229 2.00 22.25 10.32
C ILE A 229 1.87 23.77 10.32
N VAL A 230 2.24 24.44 9.23
CA VAL A 230 2.08 25.90 9.10
C VAL A 230 0.61 26.30 9.23
N CYS A 231 -0.28 25.62 8.51
CA CYS A 231 -1.73 25.82 8.62
C CYS A 231 -2.22 25.65 10.07
N ALA A 232 -1.80 24.58 10.75
CA ALA A 232 -2.18 24.31 12.15
C ALA A 232 -1.68 25.42 13.11
N VAL A 233 -0.42 25.82 12.98
CA VAL A 233 0.19 26.87 13.81
C VAL A 233 -0.49 28.22 13.57
N VAL A 234 -0.73 28.59 12.31
CA VAL A 234 -1.38 29.86 11.96
C VAL A 234 -2.81 29.90 12.50
N ILE A 235 -3.61 28.84 12.31
CA ILE A 235 -4.97 28.78 12.87
C ILE A 235 -4.96 28.88 14.40
N MET A 236 -4.05 28.17 15.05
CA MET A 236 -3.93 28.20 16.51
C MET A 236 -3.60 29.61 17.03
N ILE A 237 -2.68 30.33 16.37
CA ILE A 237 -2.28 31.69 16.75
C ILE A 237 -3.42 32.69 16.51
N VAL A 238 -4.09 32.60 15.36
CA VAL A 238 -5.09 33.60 14.95
C VAL A 238 -6.43 33.40 15.67
N PHE A 239 -6.87 32.14 15.85
CA PHE A 239 -8.23 31.82 16.32
C PHE A 239 -8.27 30.95 17.59
N GLY A 240 -7.18 30.27 17.94
CA GLY A 240 -7.19 29.22 18.95
C GLY A 240 -7.42 29.68 20.40
N ALA A 241 -7.21 30.96 20.71
CA ALA A 241 -7.48 31.49 22.05
C ALA A 241 -8.96 31.77 22.32
N VAL A 242 -9.79 31.85 21.27
CA VAL A 242 -11.16 32.35 21.34
C VAL A 242 -12.18 31.33 20.81
N ASN A 243 -11.77 30.40 19.94
CA ASN A 243 -12.66 29.45 19.28
C ASN A 243 -12.20 27.99 19.48
N ASP A 244 -13.01 27.20 20.20
CA ASP A 244 -12.77 25.77 20.44
C ASP A 244 -12.77 24.94 19.15
N GLU A 245 -13.57 25.32 18.15
CA GLU A 245 -13.58 24.65 16.84
C GLU A 245 -12.27 24.88 16.07
N ALA A 246 -11.62 26.02 16.27
CA ALA A 246 -10.29 26.28 15.72
C ALA A 246 -9.23 25.36 16.34
N VAL A 247 -9.33 25.09 17.64
CA VAL A 247 -8.47 24.12 18.34
C VAL A 247 -8.72 22.71 17.79
N LEU A 248 -9.98 22.31 17.63
CA LEU A 248 -10.33 21.01 17.06
C LEU A 248 -9.84 20.86 15.61
N TRP A 249 -9.97 21.90 14.78
CA TRP A 249 -9.44 21.92 13.42
C TRP A 249 -7.91 21.81 13.40
N THR A 250 -7.22 22.51 14.31
CA THR A 250 -5.76 22.39 14.49
C THR A 250 -5.33 20.96 14.78
N VAL A 251 -6.03 20.28 15.71
CA VAL A 251 -5.78 18.86 16.02
C VAL A 251 -6.01 17.98 14.79
N ALA A 252 -7.09 18.22 14.04
CA ALA A 252 -7.39 17.49 12.81
C ALA A 252 -6.27 17.65 11.77
N LEU A 253 -5.77 18.87 11.54
CA LEU A 253 -4.65 19.14 10.61
C LEU A 253 -3.37 18.41 11.00
N ILE A 254 -3.04 18.38 12.30
CA ILE A 254 -1.85 17.67 12.80
C ILE A 254 -1.98 16.17 12.58
N ILE A 255 -3.14 15.59 12.90
CA ILE A 255 -3.42 14.16 12.71
C ILE A 255 -3.41 13.79 11.22
N GLN A 256 -3.99 14.63 10.36
CA GLN A 256 -3.97 14.48 8.91
C GLN A 256 -2.53 14.47 8.35
N GLY A 257 -1.60 15.14 9.05
CA GLY A 257 -0.18 15.15 8.73
C GLY A 257 0.56 13.82 8.92
N PHE A 258 -0.02 12.89 9.68
CA PHE A 258 0.67 11.68 10.15
C PHE A 258 1.30 10.82 9.04
N PRO A 259 0.62 10.53 7.91
CA PRO A 259 1.23 9.76 6.83
C PRO A 259 2.45 10.42 6.19
N TYR A 260 2.50 11.75 6.19
CA TYR A 260 3.63 12.50 5.65
C TYR A 260 4.82 12.49 6.63
N TYR A 261 4.57 12.62 7.94
CA TYR A 261 5.62 12.49 8.96
C TYR A 261 6.24 11.09 8.93
N THR A 262 5.41 10.05 8.80
CA THR A 262 5.90 8.66 8.71
C THR A 262 6.68 8.40 7.42
N ALA A 263 6.36 9.07 6.30
CA ALA A 263 7.17 9.03 5.08
C ALA A 263 8.57 9.60 5.27
N ILE A 264 8.68 10.74 5.95
CA ILE A 264 9.96 11.38 6.29
C ILE A 264 10.78 10.46 7.20
N ILE A 265 10.17 9.92 8.26
CA ILE A 265 10.83 8.99 9.19
C ILE A 265 11.32 7.74 8.43
N ALA A 266 10.50 7.14 7.57
CA ALA A 266 10.89 5.97 6.80
C ALA A 266 12.06 6.25 5.85
N ALA A 267 12.09 7.41 5.20
CA ALA A 267 13.19 7.82 4.34
C ALA A 267 14.51 8.04 5.13
N ILE A 268 14.43 8.64 6.32
CA ILE A 268 15.57 8.82 7.22
C ILE A 268 16.10 7.47 7.70
N VAL A 269 15.21 6.61 8.23
CA VAL A 269 15.58 5.27 8.71
C VAL A 269 16.21 4.44 7.59
N SER A 270 15.65 4.50 6.38
CA SER A 270 16.25 3.82 5.22
C SER A 270 17.67 4.30 4.96
N GLY A 271 17.98 5.59 5.15
CA GLY A 271 19.33 6.14 4.97
C GLY A 271 20.36 5.69 6.01
N PHE A 272 19.90 5.25 7.19
CA PHE A 272 20.76 4.70 8.25
C PHE A 272 20.83 3.17 8.25
N ALA A 273 20.02 2.49 7.46
CA ALA A 273 20.08 1.04 7.33
C ALA A 273 21.47 0.65 6.79
N LYS A 274 22.28 0.02 7.65
CA LYS A 274 23.57 -0.57 7.26
C LYS A 274 23.33 -1.58 6.15
N GLN A 275 24.25 -1.65 5.19
CA GLN A 275 24.28 -2.68 4.17
C GLN A 275 24.12 -4.04 4.86
N ALA A 276 23.15 -4.84 4.41
CA ALA A 276 23.12 -6.24 4.80
C ALA A 276 24.44 -6.84 4.30
N GLU A 277 25.30 -7.28 5.22
CA GLU A 277 26.46 -8.11 4.89
C GLU A 277 25.99 -9.31 4.06
N ASP A 278 26.83 -9.71 3.10
CA ASP A 278 26.60 -10.83 2.19
C ASP A 278 26.00 -12.02 2.95
N VAL A 279 24.79 -12.41 2.57
CA VAL A 279 24.16 -13.64 3.07
C VAL A 279 25.14 -14.79 2.76
N PRO A 280 25.53 -15.62 3.74
CA PRO A 280 26.44 -16.73 3.48
C PRO A 280 25.85 -17.58 2.37
N THR A 281 26.59 -17.74 1.27
CA THR A 281 26.27 -18.70 0.23
C THR A 281 26.04 -20.04 0.90
N VAL A 282 24.80 -20.56 0.80
CA VAL A 282 24.50 -21.94 1.17
C VAL A 282 25.48 -22.81 0.40
N SER A 283 26.44 -23.40 1.10
CA SER A 283 27.39 -24.33 0.51
C SER A 283 26.57 -25.45 -0.11
N LYS A 284 26.71 -25.62 -1.42
CA LYS A 284 26.21 -26.81 -2.11
C LYS A 284 26.95 -28.00 -1.51
N THR A 285 26.36 -28.67 -0.53
CA THR A 285 26.70 -30.05 -0.25
C THR A 285 26.13 -30.86 -1.42
N GLN A 286 27.00 -31.09 -2.41
CA GLN A 286 26.86 -32.25 -3.28
C GLN A 286 26.99 -33.48 -2.39
N ASP A 287 25.90 -34.19 -2.17
CA ASP A 287 25.96 -35.63 -1.91
C ASP A 287 24.96 -36.31 -2.82
N GLY A 288 25.52 -37.19 -3.64
CA GLY A 288 24.90 -37.76 -4.82
C GLY A 288 23.81 -38.78 -4.51
N LEU A 289 22.76 -38.72 -5.31
CA LEU A 289 21.94 -39.89 -5.64
C LEU A 289 22.02 -40.07 -7.16
N VAL A 290 22.99 -40.86 -7.59
CA VAL A 290 22.97 -41.49 -8.92
C VAL A 290 22.64 -42.95 -8.71
N SER A 291 21.42 -43.32 -9.13
CA SER A 291 21.01 -44.68 -9.40
C SER A 291 21.57 -45.12 -10.75
N THR A 292 22.35 -46.20 -10.77
CA THR A 292 22.60 -47.04 -11.96
C THR A 292 22.56 -48.49 -11.47
N SER A 293 21.43 -49.19 -11.59
CA SER A 293 21.07 -50.04 -12.73
C SER A 293 22.05 -51.21 -12.98
N GLY A 294 21.64 -52.40 -12.52
CA GLY A 294 21.77 -53.68 -13.20
C GLY A 294 23.14 -54.13 -13.71
N ASN A 295 23.78 -55.04 -12.98
CA ASN A 295 24.82 -55.91 -13.53
C ASN A 295 24.18 -57.29 -13.83
N VAL A 296 24.05 -57.61 -15.12
CA VAL A 296 23.76 -58.96 -15.65
C VAL A 296 25.04 -59.39 -16.39
N GLY A 297 25.46 -60.63 -16.14
CA GLY A 297 26.83 -61.10 -16.35
C GLY A 297 27.32 -61.32 -17.79
N GLY A 298 28.58 -61.75 -17.83
CA GLY A 298 29.42 -62.08 -18.98
C GLY A 298 30.87 -62.16 -18.55
#